data_AF-A0A0M3IHQ3-F1
#
_entry.id   AF-A0A0M3IHQ3-F1
#
_cell.length_a   1.000
_cell.length_b   1.000
_cell.length_c   1.000
_cell.angle_alpha   90.00
_cell.angle_beta   90.00
_cell.angle_gamma   90.00
#
_symmetry.space_group_name_H-M   'P 1'
#
loop_
_entity.id
_entity.type
_entity.pdbx_description
1 polymer ?
#
loop_
_entity_poly.entity_id
_entity_poly.type
_entity_poly.pdbx_seq_one_letter_code
_entity_poly.pdbx_strand_id
1 'polypeptide(L)'
;MSVLHPSTSAELKSTDRDISDENDVYAEVDDEIVREALESGMDLREYSSKLEEQLKSAHRLAVDDEIVREALESGMDLREYSSKLEEQLKSAHRLAVHDCIEQADKLADLHIELTACDDAFARLEEMLVGFQSELGTISSDMKRLQQQSVEINQQLNNRQKVRGELSQFVDDMVVPQTMIEVILDREVGEREFLEQLHELQHKLQFLKAQEFKEAKAVADVQDVIENLKYKAMAKVREWLLLKISSFKKPLTNYQIPQGALLKNRFFYEFLLANDRQVAREVRDEYVDTISKIFFSYFKTYASRLFRLQLSDAATKDDLLGAEDTVKATGFFSSKPQVRNRATVFSLGTRESLLSFDLLSPLIVPHAAQQANERFQFESLFRSVQYALVDHSSHEFLFISDFFMVSGQAAIELFSQIMMRSITCLLKSCEERILANYDAISLYLCICLCAKYSELMVERGIPAMDGGCKKITTMLGNKFVRK
;
A
#
# COMPACT_ATOMS: atom_id res chain seq x y z
N MET A 1 -29.99 42.70 2.88
CA MET A 1 -29.39 43.38 4.05
C MET A 1 -27.93 42.94 4.15
N SER A 2 -27.01 43.91 4.10
CA SER A 2 -25.67 43.90 4.75
C SER A 2 -24.68 42.81 4.31
N VAL A 3 -23.76 43.03 3.35
CA VAL A 3 -22.48 43.78 3.44
C VAL A 3 -21.52 43.18 4.49
N LEU A 4 -20.33 42.75 4.03
CA LEU A 4 -18.98 43.13 4.52
C LEU A 4 -17.94 42.00 4.32
N HIS A 5 -16.99 42.20 3.40
CA HIS A 5 -15.58 41.83 3.63
C HIS A 5 -15.06 42.65 4.82
N PRO A 6 -14.08 42.21 5.64
CA PRO A 6 -12.68 42.15 5.16
C PRO A 6 -11.70 41.22 5.93
N SER A 7 -10.42 41.26 5.48
CA SER A 7 -9.20 41.28 6.32
C SER A 7 -8.53 39.99 6.84
N THR A 8 -7.43 39.65 6.13
CA THR A 8 -6.02 39.53 6.58
C THR A 8 -5.54 38.52 7.65
N SER A 9 -4.48 37.80 7.25
CA SER A 9 -3.21 37.54 7.98
C SER A 9 -3.27 36.60 9.20
N ALA A 10 -2.28 35.78 9.56
CA ALA A 10 -0.88 35.54 9.18
C ALA A 10 -0.58 34.06 9.53
N GLU A 11 0.43 33.41 8.95
CA GLU A 11 1.76 33.15 9.56
C GLU A 11 2.33 31.96 8.75
N LEU A 12 3.60 31.77 8.39
CA LEU A 12 4.93 32.34 8.62
C LEU A 12 5.78 31.80 7.43
N LYS A 13 6.50 32.60 6.64
CA LYS A 13 7.94 32.97 6.78
C LYS A 13 8.80 31.83 7.34
N SER A 14 9.98 31.49 6.84
CA SER A 14 10.96 32.14 5.94
C SER A 14 12.10 31.13 5.79
N THR A 15 12.86 31.10 4.69
CA THR A 15 14.21 31.68 4.45
C THR A 15 14.86 30.65 3.53
N ASP A 16 15.72 30.87 2.57
CA ASP A 16 16.60 31.91 2.02
C ASP A 16 17.18 31.15 0.78
N ARG A 17 17.55 31.68 -0.37
CA ARG A 17 18.35 32.86 -0.68
C ARG A 17 18.52 32.83 -2.23
N ASP A 18 18.53 33.99 -2.87
CA ASP A 18 19.56 34.42 -3.85
C ASP A 18 19.04 35.32 -4.98
N ILE A 19 19.39 36.60 -4.80
CA ILE A 19 20.07 37.52 -5.74
C ILE A 19 19.30 37.95 -6.99
N SER A 20 18.70 39.13 -6.87
CA SER A 20 18.38 40.06 -7.96
C SER A 20 19.35 41.24 -7.87
N ASP A 21 20.22 41.40 -8.87
CA ASP A 21 20.98 42.62 -9.15
C ASP A 21 20.94 42.88 -10.66
N GLU A 22 19.92 43.59 -11.10
CA GLU A 22 19.87 44.29 -12.39
C GLU A 22 19.19 45.63 -12.12
N ASN A 23 19.98 46.61 -11.71
CA ASN A 23 19.76 48.06 -11.88
C ASN A 23 20.84 48.82 -11.10
N ASP A 24 22.04 48.94 -11.68
CA ASP A 24 23.00 49.98 -11.29
C ASP A 24 24.15 50.06 -12.30
N VAL A 25 23.90 50.71 -13.45
CA VAL A 25 24.94 51.34 -14.28
C VAL A 25 24.34 52.54 -15.03
N TYR A 26 23.85 53.54 -14.29
CA TYR A 26 23.62 54.90 -14.84
C TYR A 26 23.87 55.93 -13.74
N ALA A 27 25.10 56.00 -13.27
CA ALA A 27 25.55 57.07 -12.39
C ALA A 27 27.04 57.30 -12.65
N GLU A 28 27.33 58.24 -13.56
CA GLU A 28 28.50 59.14 -13.58
C GLU A 28 28.66 59.73 -14.99
N VAL A 29 27.94 60.83 -15.26
CA VAL A 29 28.36 61.85 -16.22
C VAL A 29 28.05 63.19 -15.55
N ASP A 30 29.00 63.67 -14.74
CA ASP A 30 29.02 65.02 -14.20
C ASP A 30 29.51 65.97 -15.31
N ASP A 31 28.61 66.34 -16.22
CA ASP A 31 28.88 67.48 -17.10
C ASP A 31 27.58 68.28 -17.30
N GLU A 32 27.52 69.43 -16.62
CA GLU A 32 26.35 70.34 -16.54
C GLU A 32 25.91 70.82 -17.94
N ILE A 33 26.84 70.84 -18.90
CA ILE A 33 26.64 71.22 -20.31
C ILE A 33 25.82 70.17 -21.08
N VAL A 34 25.99 68.88 -20.77
CA VAL A 34 25.29 67.78 -21.45
C VAL A 34 23.83 67.68 -20.98
N ARG A 35 23.56 68.08 -19.74
CA ARG A 35 22.20 68.12 -19.18
C ARG A 35 21.35 69.23 -19.79
N GLU A 36 21.90 70.43 -19.97
CA GLU A 36 21.18 71.55 -20.56
C GLU A 36 20.90 71.34 -22.07
N ALA A 37 21.78 70.62 -22.76
CA ALA A 37 21.60 70.20 -24.16
C ALA A 37 20.48 69.15 -24.32
N LEU A 38 20.31 68.23 -23.34
CA LEU A 38 19.26 67.21 -23.37
C LEU A 38 17.88 67.75 -22.95
N GLU A 39 17.80 68.72 -22.03
CA GLU A 39 16.52 69.30 -21.59
C GLU A 39 15.91 70.31 -22.57
N SER A 40 16.73 70.98 -23.40
CA SER A 40 16.25 71.98 -24.36
C SER A 40 15.85 71.42 -25.74
N GLY A 41 16.08 70.13 -26.00
CA GLY A 41 15.55 69.43 -27.17
C GLY A 41 15.85 70.05 -28.53
N MET A 42 16.91 70.87 -28.66
CA MET A 42 17.34 71.46 -29.91
C MET A 42 18.39 70.58 -30.60
N ASP A 43 18.12 70.19 -31.84
CA ASP A 43 19.03 69.43 -32.70
C ASP A 43 20.29 70.28 -32.97
N LEU A 44 21.50 69.71 -32.78
CA LEU A 44 22.78 70.43 -32.98
C LEU A 44 22.89 71.08 -34.37
N ARG A 45 22.14 70.57 -35.36
CA ARG A 45 22.03 71.12 -36.72
C ARG A 45 21.24 72.42 -36.80
N GLU A 46 20.27 72.65 -35.92
CA GLU A 46 19.52 73.91 -35.89
C GLU A 46 20.35 75.05 -35.28
N TYR A 47 21.21 74.73 -34.32
CA TYR A 47 22.10 75.72 -33.71
C TYR A 47 23.18 76.20 -34.69
N SER A 48 23.77 75.29 -35.48
CA SER A 48 24.74 75.66 -36.52
C SER A 48 24.09 76.52 -37.62
N SER A 49 22.84 76.24 -38.00
CA SER A 49 22.11 77.01 -39.00
C SER A 49 21.82 78.46 -38.56
N LYS A 50 21.49 78.68 -37.28
CA LYS A 50 21.28 80.04 -36.74
C LYS A 50 22.56 80.88 -36.72
N LEU A 51 23.69 80.27 -36.39
CA LEU A 51 25.00 80.91 -36.41
C LEU A 51 25.43 81.32 -37.82
N GLU A 52 25.15 80.49 -38.83
CA GLU A 52 25.40 80.82 -40.24
C GLU A 52 24.51 81.95 -40.77
N GLU A 53 23.24 82.03 -40.34
CA GLU A 53 22.33 83.13 -40.71
C GLU A 53 22.77 84.48 -40.14
N GLN A 54 23.23 84.49 -38.88
CA GLN A 54 23.75 85.70 -38.24
C GLN A 54 25.03 86.21 -38.93
N LEU A 55 25.94 85.31 -39.30
CA LEU A 55 27.16 85.65 -40.06
C LEU A 55 26.84 86.19 -41.47
N LYS A 56 25.87 85.61 -42.17
CA LYS A 56 25.43 86.09 -43.50
C LYS A 56 24.76 87.47 -43.44
N SER A 57 24.02 87.77 -42.38
CA SER A 57 23.35 89.07 -42.21
C SER A 57 24.32 90.22 -41.96
N ALA A 58 25.40 89.98 -41.21
CA ALA A 58 26.43 90.98 -40.92
C ALA A 58 27.29 91.32 -42.15
N HIS A 59 27.51 90.36 -43.06
CA HIS A 59 28.32 90.55 -44.27
C HIS A 59 27.62 91.36 -45.38
N ARG A 60 26.29 91.38 -45.43
CA ARG A 60 25.54 92.04 -46.52
C ARG A 60 25.39 93.56 -46.38
N LEU A 61 25.56 94.12 -45.19
CA LEU A 61 25.29 95.54 -44.93
C LEU A 61 26.54 96.43 -44.94
N ALA A 62 27.74 95.88 -44.78
CA ALA A 62 28.97 96.66 -44.59
C ALA A 62 29.77 96.93 -45.87
N VAL A 63 29.53 96.17 -46.96
CA VAL A 63 30.44 96.15 -48.11
C VAL A 63 30.06 97.15 -49.22
N ASP A 64 28.79 97.55 -49.32
CA ASP A 64 28.32 98.35 -50.47
C ASP A 64 28.53 99.87 -50.31
N ASP A 65 28.56 100.43 -49.10
CA ASP A 65 28.56 101.91 -48.90
C ASP A 65 29.95 102.55 -48.74
N GLU A 66 30.96 101.83 -48.21
CA GLU A 66 32.30 102.40 -47.97
C GLU A 66 33.12 102.48 -49.29
N ILE A 67 32.98 101.47 -50.14
CA ILE A 67 33.72 101.32 -51.40
C ILE A 67 33.24 102.33 -52.46
N VAL A 68 31.95 102.66 -52.46
CA VAL A 68 31.35 103.64 -53.39
C VAL A 68 31.69 105.08 -52.99
N ARG A 69 31.85 105.35 -51.68
CA ARG A 69 32.15 106.70 -51.18
C ARG A 69 33.61 107.12 -51.44
N GLU A 70 34.56 106.21 -51.29
CA GLU A 70 35.99 106.47 -51.57
C GLU A 70 36.27 106.64 -53.08
N ALA A 71 35.45 106.03 -53.95
CA ALA A 71 35.54 106.16 -55.40
C ALA A 71 35.05 107.53 -55.94
N LEU A 72 34.18 108.24 -55.23
CA LEU A 72 33.65 109.55 -55.66
C LEU A 72 34.50 110.75 -55.17
N GLU A 73 35.24 110.61 -54.08
CA GLU A 73 36.11 111.69 -53.54
C GLU A 73 37.48 111.79 -54.25
N SER A 74 37.96 110.71 -54.87
CA SER A 74 39.28 110.66 -55.49
C SER A 74 39.34 111.17 -56.94
N GLY A 75 38.20 111.54 -57.55
CA GLY A 75 38.16 112.18 -58.88
C GLY A 75 38.78 111.36 -60.02
N MET A 76 38.93 110.04 -59.83
CA MET A 76 39.45 109.09 -60.82
C MET A 76 38.31 108.30 -61.47
N ASP A 77 38.43 108.02 -62.76
CA ASP A 77 37.44 107.27 -63.54
C ASP A 77 37.22 105.85 -62.96
N LEU A 78 35.96 105.43 -62.78
CA LEU A 78 35.59 104.17 -62.11
C LEU A 78 36.23 102.92 -62.76
N ARG A 79 36.61 103.01 -64.05
CA ARG A 79 37.30 101.94 -64.78
C ARG A 79 38.78 101.80 -64.40
N GLU A 80 39.45 102.88 -64.03
CA GLU A 80 40.84 102.82 -63.57
C GLU A 80 40.91 102.31 -62.12
N TYR A 81 39.94 102.68 -61.28
CA TYR A 81 39.84 102.16 -59.91
C TYR A 81 39.44 100.69 -59.89
N SER A 82 38.50 100.24 -60.74
CA SER A 82 38.18 98.81 -60.87
C SER A 82 39.38 98.01 -61.37
N SER A 83 40.18 98.57 -62.28
CA SER A 83 41.42 97.93 -62.74
C SER A 83 42.44 97.79 -61.60
N LYS A 84 42.59 98.82 -60.76
CA LYS A 84 43.52 98.82 -59.62
C LYS A 84 43.06 97.90 -58.48
N LEU A 85 41.75 97.84 -58.25
CA LEU A 85 41.12 96.93 -57.29
C LEU A 85 41.18 95.48 -57.77
N GLU A 86 40.98 95.22 -59.07
CA GLU A 86 41.23 93.89 -59.66
C GLU A 86 42.69 93.48 -59.53
N GLU A 87 43.62 94.42 -59.64
CA GLU A 87 45.06 94.16 -59.49
C GLU A 87 45.44 93.89 -58.03
N GLN A 88 44.87 94.64 -57.08
CA GLN A 88 45.01 94.38 -55.64
C GLN A 88 44.35 93.07 -55.22
N LEU A 89 43.16 92.76 -55.74
CA LEU A 89 42.44 91.51 -55.46
C LEU A 89 43.18 90.32 -56.07
N LYS A 90 43.72 90.45 -57.29
CA LYS A 90 44.65 89.46 -57.85
C LYS A 90 45.90 89.30 -56.97
N SER A 91 46.44 90.38 -56.42
CA SER A 91 47.63 90.30 -55.55
C SER A 91 47.34 89.61 -54.21
N ALA A 92 46.22 89.94 -53.56
CA ALA A 92 45.80 89.33 -52.29
C ALA A 92 45.38 87.88 -52.48
N HIS A 93 44.69 87.57 -53.59
CA HIS A 93 44.37 86.18 -53.95
C HIS A 93 45.65 85.39 -54.23
N ARG A 94 46.64 86.00 -54.91
CA ARG A 94 47.95 85.36 -55.14
C ARG A 94 48.72 85.16 -53.84
N LEU A 95 48.58 86.06 -52.86
CA LEU A 95 49.21 85.95 -51.53
C LEU A 95 48.53 84.88 -50.67
N ALA A 96 47.20 84.84 -50.63
CA ALA A 96 46.47 83.79 -49.90
C ALA A 96 46.66 82.42 -50.54
N VAL A 97 46.69 82.34 -51.88
CA VAL A 97 47.06 81.12 -52.60
C VAL A 97 48.53 80.76 -52.33
N HIS A 98 49.43 81.74 -52.26
CA HIS A 98 50.82 81.50 -51.89
C HIS A 98 50.95 80.96 -50.46
N ASP A 99 50.27 81.55 -49.47
CA ASP A 99 50.30 81.09 -48.08
C ASP A 99 49.65 79.71 -47.91
N CYS A 100 48.54 79.44 -48.62
CA CYS A 100 47.94 78.12 -48.69
C CYS A 100 48.87 77.10 -49.35
N ILE A 101 49.64 77.49 -50.38
CA ILE A 101 50.63 76.63 -51.04
C ILE A 101 51.86 76.43 -50.13
N GLU A 102 52.29 77.46 -49.40
CA GLU A 102 53.46 77.41 -48.53
C GLU A 102 53.19 76.62 -47.25
N GLN A 103 51.95 76.64 -46.76
CA GLN A 103 51.50 75.81 -45.63
C GLN A 103 50.78 74.52 -46.07
N ALA A 104 50.63 74.29 -47.38
CA ALA A 104 50.01 73.08 -47.93
C ALA A 104 50.73 71.84 -47.44
N ASP A 105 52.06 71.87 -47.38
CA ASP A 105 52.87 70.74 -46.96
C ASP A 105 52.58 70.36 -45.49
N LYS A 106 52.49 71.34 -44.58
CA LYS A 106 52.17 71.10 -43.17
C LYS A 106 50.74 70.64 -42.95
N LEU A 107 49.80 71.19 -43.74
CA LEU A 107 48.40 70.78 -43.68
C LEU A 107 48.21 69.38 -44.28
N ALA A 108 48.98 69.04 -45.32
CA ALA A 108 49.03 67.70 -45.89
C ALA A 108 49.64 66.70 -44.88
N ASP A 109 50.72 67.06 -44.19
CA ASP A 109 51.32 66.23 -43.13
C ASP A 109 50.34 65.98 -41.98
N LEU A 110 49.64 67.01 -41.50
CA LEU A 110 48.61 66.85 -40.47
C LEU A 110 47.44 65.99 -40.96
N HIS A 111 47.01 66.17 -42.22
CA HIS A 111 45.97 65.35 -42.82
C HIS A 111 46.42 63.89 -42.94
N ILE A 112 47.69 63.64 -43.25
CA ILE A 112 48.28 62.29 -43.28
C ILE A 112 48.28 61.68 -41.87
N GLU A 113 48.67 62.43 -40.83
CA GLU A 113 48.65 61.93 -39.45
C GLU A 113 47.22 61.70 -38.93
N LEU A 114 46.28 62.59 -39.24
CA LEU A 114 44.87 62.44 -38.89
C LEU A 114 44.27 61.22 -39.59
N THR A 115 44.54 61.05 -40.88
CA THR A 115 44.11 59.88 -41.65
C THR A 115 44.74 58.61 -41.09
N ALA A 116 46.00 58.65 -40.65
CA ALA A 116 46.66 57.51 -40.02
C ALA A 116 46.05 57.16 -38.65
N CYS A 117 45.62 58.16 -37.87
CA CYS A 117 44.87 57.96 -36.63
C CYS A 117 43.47 57.39 -36.90
N ASP A 118 42.76 57.93 -37.88
CA ASP A 118 41.44 57.43 -38.29
C ASP A 118 41.53 55.99 -38.80
N ASP A 119 42.56 55.66 -39.58
CA ASP A 119 42.84 54.29 -40.01
C ASP A 119 43.17 53.38 -38.81
N ALA A 120 43.81 53.89 -37.75
CA ALA A 120 44.09 53.13 -36.54
C ALA A 120 42.82 52.90 -35.70
N PHE A 121 41.96 53.91 -35.59
CA PHE A 121 40.65 53.78 -34.94
C PHE A 121 39.72 52.86 -35.70
N ALA A 122 39.70 52.93 -37.04
CA ALA A 122 38.96 52.01 -37.89
C ALA A 122 39.40 50.56 -37.68
N ARG A 123 40.72 50.31 -37.57
CA ARG A 123 41.25 48.97 -37.24
C ARG A 123 40.86 48.50 -35.84
N LEU A 124 40.86 49.39 -34.84
CA LEU A 124 40.44 49.07 -33.48
C LEU A 124 38.94 48.78 -33.40
N GLU A 125 38.13 49.57 -34.11
CA GLU A 125 36.69 49.36 -34.22
C GLU A 125 36.40 48.01 -34.90
N GLU A 126 37.05 47.72 -36.04
CA GLU A 126 36.90 46.44 -36.73
C GLU A 126 37.27 45.25 -35.83
N MET A 127 38.36 45.38 -35.06
CA MET A 127 38.77 44.36 -34.09
C MET A 127 37.75 44.18 -32.95
N LEU A 128 37.23 45.27 -32.38
CA LEU A 128 36.24 45.22 -31.30
C LEU A 128 34.89 44.69 -31.78
N VAL A 129 34.44 45.06 -32.98
CA VAL A 129 33.25 44.51 -33.64
C VAL A 129 33.45 43.02 -33.92
N GLY A 130 34.65 42.62 -34.34
CA GLY A 130 35.05 41.21 -34.46
C GLY A 130 34.90 40.46 -33.13
N PHE A 131 35.51 40.97 -32.05
CA PHE A 131 35.40 40.36 -30.71
C PHE A 131 33.97 40.31 -30.18
N GLN A 132 33.17 41.35 -30.40
CA GLN A 132 31.76 41.37 -30.03
C GLN A 132 30.98 40.28 -30.77
N SER A 133 31.23 40.13 -32.07
CA SER A 133 30.60 39.10 -32.90
C SER A 133 31.01 37.69 -32.47
N GLU A 134 32.30 37.48 -32.18
CA GLU A 134 32.82 36.21 -31.67
C GLU A 134 32.21 35.84 -30.31
N LEU A 135 32.15 36.79 -29.36
CA LEU A 135 31.51 36.58 -28.06
C LEU A 135 30.00 36.34 -28.19
N GLY A 136 29.32 37.04 -29.10
CA GLY A 136 27.92 36.81 -29.42
C GLY A 136 27.69 35.40 -29.95
N THR A 137 28.57 34.94 -30.84
CA THR A 137 28.52 33.59 -31.40
C THR A 137 28.79 32.54 -30.32
N ILE A 138 29.85 32.68 -29.51
CA ILE A 138 30.18 31.76 -28.41
C ILE A 138 29.05 31.71 -27.37
N SER A 139 28.49 32.85 -26.99
CA SER A 139 27.37 32.92 -26.05
C SER A 139 26.13 32.22 -26.60
N SER A 140 25.83 32.42 -27.89
CA SER A 140 24.73 31.72 -28.56
C SER A 140 24.96 30.20 -28.63
N ASP A 141 26.19 29.77 -28.90
CA ASP A 141 26.57 28.36 -28.91
C ASP A 141 26.52 27.74 -27.52
N MET A 142 26.94 28.47 -26.48
CA MET A 142 26.85 28.02 -25.10
C MET A 142 25.38 27.88 -24.66
N LYS A 143 24.53 28.84 -25.01
CA LYS A 143 23.07 28.74 -24.78
C LYS A 143 22.48 27.53 -25.52
N ARG A 144 22.88 27.33 -26.78
CA ARG A 144 22.45 26.18 -27.60
C ARG A 144 22.88 24.85 -26.97
N LEU A 145 24.14 24.73 -26.54
CA LEU A 145 24.66 23.53 -25.87
C LEU A 145 23.95 23.28 -24.52
N GLN A 146 23.71 24.33 -23.74
CA GLN A 146 22.98 24.21 -22.48
C GLN A 146 21.55 23.73 -22.73
N GLN A 147 20.85 24.30 -23.70
CA GLN A 147 19.51 23.89 -24.07
C GLN A 147 19.48 22.43 -24.57
N GLN A 148 20.43 22.04 -25.43
CA GLN A 148 20.59 20.65 -25.87
C GLN A 148 20.87 19.70 -24.69
N SER A 149 21.68 20.10 -23.73
CA SER A 149 21.96 19.28 -22.54
C SER A 149 20.70 19.05 -21.69
N VAL A 150 19.87 20.09 -21.52
CA VAL A 150 18.59 19.97 -20.79
C VAL A 150 17.63 19.05 -21.53
N GLU A 151 17.50 19.22 -22.85
CA GLU A 151 16.65 18.37 -23.69
C GLU A 151 17.08 16.90 -23.64
N ILE A 152 18.39 16.62 -23.76
CA ILE A 152 18.94 15.27 -23.66
C ILE A 152 18.68 14.67 -22.28
N ASN A 153 18.84 15.45 -21.21
CA ASN A 153 18.57 14.98 -19.85
C ASN A 153 17.10 14.63 -19.66
N GLN A 154 16.19 15.46 -20.17
CA GLN A 154 14.76 15.19 -20.14
C GLN A 154 14.41 13.93 -20.92
N GLN A 155 14.98 13.74 -22.12
CA GLN A 155 14.80 12.52 -22.91
C GLN A 155 15.34 11.28 -22.19
N LEU A 156 16.50 11.39 -21.54
CA LEU A 156 17.10 10.30 -20.76
C LEU A 156 16.19 9.92 -19.59
N ASN A 157 15.70 10.89 -18.82
CA ASN A 157 14.82 10.64 -17.68
C ASN A 157 13.50 10.00 -18.12
N ASN A 158 12.90 10.48 -19.22
CA ASN A 158 11.71 9.87 -19.80
C ASN A 158 11.97 8.41 -20.22
N ARG A 159 13.10 8.13 -20.88
CA ARG A 159 13.49 6.76 -21.25
C ARG A 159 13.75 5.87 -20.05
N GLN A 160 14.34 6.38 -18.97
CA GLN A 160 14.56 5.62 -17.74
C GLN A 160 13.24 5.23 -17.06
N LYS A 161 12.29 6.16 -16.98
CA LYS A 161 10.94 5.87 -16.45
C LYS A 161 10.24 4.79 -17.27
N VAL A 162 10.21 4.94 -18.60
CA VAL A 162 9.61 3.93 -19.50
C VAL A 162 10.32 2.59 -19.38
N ARG A 163 11.66 2.57 -19.28
CA ARG A 163 12.43 1.35 -19.07
C ARG A 163 12.06 0.65 -17.77
N GLY A 164 11.82 1.39 -16.68
CA GLY A 164 11.39 0.83 -15.40
C GLY A 164 10.06 0.10 -15.52
N GLU A 165 9.04 0.79 -16.04
CA GLU A 165 7.70 0.22 -16.25
C GLU A 165 7.74 -1.00 -17.19
N LEU A 166 8.52 -0.91 -18.28
CA LEU A 166 8.64 -2.02 -19.24
C LEU A 166 9.40 -3.21 -18.64
N SER A 167 10.43 -2.97 -17.82
CA SER A 167 11.16 -4.05 -17.13
C SER A 167 10.23 -4.79 -16.18
N GLN A 168 9.48 -4.06 -15.36
CA GLN A 168 8.51 -4.67 -14.44
C GLN A 168 7.46 -5.48 -15.19
N PHE A 169 6.94 -4.95 -16.30
CA PHE A 169 6.01 -5.67 -17.16
C PHE A 169 6.59 -6.98 -17.71
N VAL A 170 7.86 -6.96 -18.14
CA VAL A 170 8.54 -8.16 -18.64
C VAL A 170 8.78 -9.16 -17.51
N ASP A 171 9.23 -8.71 -16.34
CA ASP A 171 9.48 -9.59 -15.19
C ASP A 171 8.18 -10.27 -14.70
N ASP A 172 7.06 -9.55 -14.73
CA ASP A 172 5.75 -10.09 -14.39
C ASP A 172 5.23 -11.07 -15.45
N MET A 173 5.52 -10.84 -16.73
CA MET A 173 5.08 -11.68 -17.84
C MET A 173 5.95 -12.95 -18.04
N VAL A 174 7.25 -12.87 -17.81
CA VAL A 174 8.17 -13.99 -18.07
C VAL A 174 7.90 -15.12 -17.09
N VAL A 175 7.77 -16.35 -17.59
CA VAL A 175 7.68 -17.55 -16.74
C VAL A 175 9.07 -18.19 -16.66
N PRO A 176 9.74 -18.17 -15.49
CA PRO A 176 11.05 -18.80 -15.34
C PRO A 176 10.98 -20.32 -15.56
N GLN A 177 11.98 -20.90 -16.22
CA GLN A 177 12.06 -22.36 -16.40
C GLN A 177 12.15 -23.10 -15.06
N THR A 178 12.79 -22.49 -14.06
CA THR A 178 12.85 -23.00 -12.69
C THR A 178 11.46 -23.18 -12.07
N MET A 179 10.53 -22.25 -12.33
CA MET A 179 9.14 -22.37 -11.86
C MET A 179 8.46 -23.59 -12.47
N ILE A 180 8.67 -23.82 -13.77
CA ILE A 180 8.09 -24.94 -14.50
C ILE A 180 8.60 -26.27 -13.94
N GLU A 181 9.92 -26.40 -13.75
CA GLU A 181 10.56 -27.61 -13.21
C GLU A 181 10.11 -27.89 -11.78
N VAL A 182 10.06 -26.88 -10.91
CA VAL A 182 9.61 -27.05 -9.53
C VAL A 182 8.14 -27.48 -9.47
N ILE A 183 7.26 -26.84 -10.25
CA ILE A 183 5.83 -27.19 -10.25
C ILE A 183 5.60 -28.60 -10.80
N LEU A 184 6.37 -29.03 -11.80
CA LEU A 184 6.24 -30.36 -12.39
C LEU A 184 6.81 -31.45 -11.49
N ASP A 185 8.06 -31.31 -11.04
CA ASP A 185 8.83 -32.44 -10.52
C ASP A 185 8.94 -32.47 -9.00
N ARG A 186 8.84 -31.33 -8.30
CA ARG A 186 9.03 -31.27 -6.84
C ARG A 186 7.80 -31.69 -6.05
N GLU A 187 7.99 -32.18 -4.83
CA GLU A 187 6.88 -32.51 -3.96
C GLU A 187 6.20 -31.25 -3.38
N VAL A 188 4.87 -31.30 -3.23
CA VAL A 188 4.05 -30.19 -2.72
C VAL A 188 4.40 -29.82 -1.27
N GLY A 189 5.04 -30.72 -0.52
CA GLY A 189 5.43 -30.48 0.88
C GLY A 189 6.65 -29.58 1.06
N GLU A 190 7.40 -29.28 0.00
CA GLU A 190 8.63 -28.49 0.06
C GLU A 190 8.34 -26.98 0.05
N ARG A 191 9.18 -26.20 0.75
CA ARG A 191 9.05 -24.74 0.80
C ARG A 191 9.21 -24.09 -0.58
N GLU A 192 10.12 -24.64 -1.39
CA GLU A 192 10.37 -24.19 -2.77
C GLU A 192 9.08 -24.23 -3.61
N PHE A 193 8.28 -25.29 -3.49
CA PHE A 193 7.00 -25.40 -4.19
C PHE A 193 6.02 -24.31 -3.77
N LEU A 194 5.94 -24.01 -2.47
CA LEU A 194 5.04 -22.97 -1.96
C LEU A 194 5.44 -21.56 -2.44
N GLU A 195 6.74 -21.26 -2.45
CA GLU A 195 7.26 -19.98 -2.96
C GLU A 195 6.94 -19.81 -4.46
N GLN A 196 7.18 -20.85 -5.26
CA GLN A 196 6.85 -20.84 -6.69
C GLN A 196 5.34 -20.79 -6.95
N LEU A 197 4.52 -21.36 -6.06
CA LEU A 197 3.06 -21.27 -6.15
C LEU A 197 2.55 -19.84 -5.89
N HIS A 198 3.15 -19.11 -4.94
CA HIS A 198 2.85 -17.69 -4.72
C HIS A 198 3.21 -16.85 -5.96
N GLU A 199 4.38 -17.09 -6.55
CA GLU A 199 4.81 -16.40 -7.75
C GLU A 199 3.88 -16.70 -8.94
N LEU A 200 3.49 -17.97 -9.13
CA LEU A 200 2.49 -18.35 -10.15
C LEU A 200 1.15 -17.64 -9.91
N GLN A 201 0.69 -17.55 -8.67
CA GLN A 201 -0.55 -16.85 -8.33
C GLN A 201 -0.48 -15.35 -8.65
N HIS A 202 0.65 -14.69 -8.40
CA HIS A 202 0.89 -13.30 -8.78
C HIS A 202 0.82 -13.13 -10.30
N LYS A 203 1.51 -14.00 -11.05
CA LYS A 203 1.49 -14.00 -12.53
C LYS A 203 0.09 -14.24 -13.10
N LEU A 204 -0.70 -15.14 -12.50
CA LEU A 204 -2.10 -15.37 -12.86
C LEU A 204 -2.99 -14.15 -12.64
N GLN A 205 -2.81 -13.44 -11.52
CA GLN A 205 -3.56 -12.20 -11.25
C GLN A 205 -3.16 -11.09 -12.20
N PHE A 206 -1.86 -10.96 -12.51
CA PHE A 206 -1.35 -10.00 -13.47
C PHE A 206 -1.90 -10.26 -14.88
N LEU A 207 -1.89 -11.51 -15.36
CA LEU A 207 -2.50 -11.89 -16.63
C LEU A 207 -3.98 -11.49 -16.69
N LYS A 208 -4.76 -11.86 -15.66
CA LYS A 208 -6.19 -11.48 -15.57
C LYS A 208 -6.42 -9.97 -15.61
N ALA A 209 -5.54 -9.18 -14.99
CA ALA A 209 -5.63 -7.72 -15.03
C ALA A 209 -5.27 -7.14 -16.42
N GLN A 210 -4.43 -7.86 -17.17
CA GLN A 210 -3.93 -7.43 -18.47
C GLN A 210 -4.77 -7.94 -19.65
N GLU A 211 -5.73 -8.85 -19.43
CA GLU A 211 -6.66 -9.37 -20.46
C GLU A 211 -7.35 -8.25 -21.26
N PHE A 212 -7.59 -7.08 -20.66
CA PHE A 212 -8.25 -5.94 -21.32
C PHE A 212 -7.31 -5.04 -22.15
N LYS A 213 -5.99 -5.23 -22.09
CA LYS A 213 -5.01 -4.35 -22.75
C LYS A 213 -4.45 -4.92 -24.06
N GLU A 214 -4.98 -6.06 -24.54
CA GLU A 214 -4.70 -6.68 -25.86
C GLU A 214 -3.20 -6.78 -26.25
N ALA A 215 -2.30 -6.95 -25.27
CA ALA A 215 -0.88 -7.11 -25.56
C ALA A 215 -0.62 -8.51 -26.15
N LYS A 216 -0.03 -8.61 -27.35
CA LYS A 216 0.22 -9.90 -28.03
C LYS A 216 1.02 -10.90 -27.19
N ALA A 217 1.97 -10.41 -26.37
CA ALA A 217 2.76 -11.24 -25.47
C ALA A 217 1.94 -11.97 -24.40
N VAL A 218 0.74 -11.47 -24.07
CA VAL A 218 -0.20 -12.14 -23.16
C VAL A 218 -0.65 -13.46 -23.77
N ALA A 219 -1.01 -13.46 -25.05
CA ALA A 219 -1.50 -14.67 -25.73
C ALA A 219 -0.43 -15.77 -25.79
N ASP A 220 0.84 -15.40 -25.99
CA ASP A 220 1.95 -16.36 -26.07
C ASP A 220 2.23 -17.06 -24.73
N VAL A 221 2.03 -16.36 -23.61
CA VAL A 221 2.33 -16.87 -22.26
C VAL A 221 1.09 -17.48 -21.59
N GLN A 222 -0.12 -17.04 -21.98
CA GLN A 222 -1.39 -17.45 -21.38
C GLN A 222 -1.55 -18.96 -21.33
N ASP A 223 -1.30 -19.66 -22.44
CA ASP A 223 -1.44 -21.12 -22.50
C ASP A 223 -0.45 -21.83 -21.55
N VAL A 224 0.77 -21.33 -21.42
CA VAL A 224 1.78 -21.92 -20.53
C VAL A 224 1.38 -21.74 -19.07
N ILE A 225 0.96 -20.53 -18.67
CA ILE A 225 0.52 -20.25 -17.31
C ILE A 225 -0.76 -21.02 -16.96
N GLU A 226 -1.72 -21.12 -17.89
CA GLU A 226 -2.93 -21.92 -17.72
C GLU A 226 -2.61 -23.40 -17.51
N ASN A 227 -1.71 -23.98 -18.32
CA ASN A 227 -1.28 -25.37 -18.16
C ASN A 227 -0.56 -25.61 -16.82
N LEU A 228 0.31 -24.68 -16.40
CA LEU A 228 0.95 -24.72 -15.08
C LEU A 228 -0.07 -24.62 -13.95
N LYS A 229 -1.07 -23.76 -14.08
CA LYS A 229 -2.18 -23.63 -13.13
C LYS A 229 -2.90 -24.97 -12.97
N TYR A 230 -3.30 -25.63 -14.06
CA TYR A 230 -3.98 -26.94 -13.98
C TYR A 230 -3.10 -27.99 -13.30
N LYS A 231 -1.80 -28.04 -13.64
CA LYS A 231 -0.87 -29.01 -13.05
C LYS A 231 -0.65 -28.73 -11.55
N ALA A 232 -0.45 -27.48 -11.17
CA ALA A 232 -0.30 -27.06 -9.78
C ALA A 232 -1.56 -27.39 -8.97
N MET A 233 -2.75 -27.06 -9.50
CA MET A 233 -4.03 -27.38 -8.86
C MET A 233 -4.20 -28.88 -8.65
N ALA A 234 -3.85 -29.71 -9.64
CA ALA A 234 -3.95 -31.16 -9.53
C ALA A 234 -3.05 -31.71 -8.39
N LYS A 235 -1.80 -31.26 -8.31
CA LYS A 235 -0.86 -31.67 -7.25
C LYS A 235 -1.30 -31.18 -5.87
N VAL A 236 -1.74 -29.93 -5.76
CA VAL A 236 -2.25 -29.36 -4.52
C VAL A 236 -3.49 -30.10 -4.03
N ARG A 237 -4.45 -30.38 -4.93
CA ARG A 237 -5.64 -31.17 -4.64
C ARG A 237 -5.27 -32.56 -4.13
N GLU A 238 -4.38 -33.27 -4.83
CA GLU A 238 -3.94 -34.60 -4.42
C GLU A 238 -3.30 -34.58 -3.02
N TRP A 239 -2.43 -33.61 -2.75
CA TRP A 239 -1.78 -33.46 -1.44
C TRP A 239 -2.81 -33.20 -0.33
N LEU A 240 -3.76 -32.27 -0.55
CA LEU A 240 -4.80 -31.95 0.43
C LEU A 240 -5.69 -33.18 0.72
N LEU A 241 -6.14 -33.88 -0.31
CA LEU A 241 -6.96 -35.09 -0.16
C LEU A 241 -6.19 -36.23 0.52
N LEU A 242 -4.90 -36.39 0.24
CA LEU A 242 -4.05 -37.37 0.92
C LEU A 242 -3.90 -37.04 2.40
N LYS A 243 -3.70 -35.76 2.74
CA LYS A 243 -3.68 -35.31 4.14
C LYS A 243 -5.02 -35.53 4.82
N ILE A 244 -6.16 -35.24 4.17
CA ILE A 244 -7.51 -35.53 4.69
C ILE A 244 -7.72 -37.04 4.88
N SER A 245 -7.25 -37.87 3.96
CA SER A 245 -7.33 -39.33 4.09
C SER A 245 -6.50 -39.85 5.27
N SER A 246 -5.39 -39.19 5.61
CA SER A 246 -4.55 -39.59 6.75
C SER A 246 -5.27 -39.55 8.10
N PHE A 247 -6.34 -38.76 8.24
CA PHE A 247 -7.18 -38.72 9.43
C PHE A 247 -7.90 -40.04 9.69
N LYS A 248 -8.14 -40.84 8.64
CA LYS A 248 -8.83 -42.13 8.73
C LYS A 248 -7.93 -43.20 9.38
N LYS A 249 -6.63 -42.96 9.55
CA LYS A 249 -5.68 -43.90 10.15
C LYS A 249 -5.97 -44.07 11.65
N PRO A 250 -6.12 -45.31 12.16
CA PRO A 250 -6.35 -45.57 13.58
C PRO A 250 -5.28 -44.93 14.47
N LEU A 251 -5.67 -44.48 15.67
CA LEU A 251 -4.77 -43.88 16.68
C LEU A 251 -4.10 -42.56 16.27
N THR A 252 -4.46 -41.99 15.12
CA THR A 252 -3.95 -40.68 14.70
C THR A 252 -4.61 -39.58 15.53
N ASN A 253 -3.80 -38.74 16.18
CA ASN A 253 -4.32 -37.50 16.73
C ASN A 253 -4.70 -36.57 15.56
N TYR A 254 -6.01 -36.35 15.36
CA TYR A 254 -6.53 -35.56 14.26
C TYR A 254 -6.01 -34.11 14.25
N GLN A 255 -5.56 -33.59 15.39
CA GLN A 255 -4.95 -32.27 15.50
C GLN A 255 -3.60 -32.16 14.78
N ILE A 256 -2.84 -33.27 14.64
CA ILE A 256 -1.53 -33.25 13.98
C ILE A 256 -1.67 -32.99 12.47
N PRO A 257 -2.50 -33.76 11.72
CA PRO A 257 -2.79 -33.43 10.33
C PRO A 257 -3.45 -32.05 10.14
N GLN A 258 -4.32 -31.60 11.06
CA GLN A 258 -4.87 -30.24 11.03
C GLN A 258 -3.77 -29.17 11.12
N GLY A 259 -2.79 -29.34 12.01
CA GLY A 259 -1.65 -28.43 12.10
C GLY A 259 -0.83 -28.36 10.81
N ALA A 260 -0.68 -29.48 10.10
CA ALA A 260 -0.01 -29.50 8.79
C ALA A 260 -0.83 -28.78 7.70
N LEU A 261 -2.16 -28.92 7.72
CA LEU A 261 -3.05 -28.19 6.82
C LEU A 261 -3.01 -26.68 7.09
N LEU A 262 -3.04 -26.25 8.36
CA LEU A 262 -2.96 -24.83 8.72
C LEU A 262 -1.63 -24.19 8.28
N LYS A 263 -0.51 -24.89 8.44
CA LYS A 263 0.80 -24.39 7.97
C LYS A 263 0.80 -24.13 6.46
N ASN A 264 0.08 -24.97 5.71
CA ASN A 264 -0.02 -24.88 4.25
C ASN A 264 -1.39 -24.35 3.79
N ARG A 265 -1.99 -23.43 4.57
CA ARG A 265 -3.31 -22.83 4.27
C ARG A 265 -3.38 -22.23 2.87
N PHE A 266 -2.28 -21.64 2.39
CA PHE A 266 -2.21 -21.02 1.06
C PHE A 266 -2.61 -21.98 -0.07
N PHE A 267 -2.45 -23.29 0.10
CA PHE A 267 -2.90 -24.29 -0.88
C PHE A 267 -4.41 -24.25 -1.10
N TYR A 268 -5.20 -24.12 -0.02
CA TYR A 268 -6.65 -24.01 -0.15
C TYR A 268 -7.05 -22.64 -0.72
N GLU A 269 -6.36 -21.56 -0.33
CA GLU A 269 -6.57 -20.22 -0.88
C GLU A 269 -6.31 -20.16 -2.39
N PHE A 270 -5.22 -20.79 -2.84
CA PHE A 270 -4.87 -20.93 -4.26
C PHE A 270 -5.96 -21.67 -5.05
N LEU A 271 -6.50 -22.76 -4.50
CA LEU A 271 -7.63 -23.46 -5.12
C LEU A 271 -8.86 -22.56 -5.19
N LEU A 272 -9.21 -21.86 -4.10
CA LEU A 272 -10.39 -20.99 -4.05
C LEU A 272 -10.32 -19.83 -5.06
N ALA A 273 -9.14 -19.28 -5.29
CA ALA A 273 -8.90 -18.18 -6.22
C ALA A 273 -8.97 -18.60 -7.71
N ASN A 274 -8.70 -19.86 -8.01
CA ASN A 274 -8.59 -20.36 -9.39
C ASN A 274 -9.74 -21.27 -9.80
N ASP A 275 -10.12 -22.24 -8.96
CA ASP A 275 -11.21 -23.20 -9.20
C ASP A 275 -12.02 -23.49 -7.92
N ARG A 276 -13.19 -22.84 -7.84
CA ARG A 276 -14.12 -23.01 -6.71
C ARG A 276 -14.72 -24.40 -6.60
N GLN A 277 -14.79 -25.16 -7.69
CA GLN A 277 -15.35 -26.51 -7.69
C GLN A 277 -14.37 -27.50 -7.05
N VAL A 278 -13.08 -27.40 -7.39
CA VAL A 278 -12.03 -28.21 -6.75
C VAL A 278 -11.90 -27.85 -5.26
N ALA A 279 -11.95 -26.56 -4.92
CA ALA A 279 -11.93 -26.14 -3.51
C ALA A 279 -13.13 -26.71 -2.73
N ARG A 280 -14.32 -26.71 -3.33
CA ARG A 280 -15.53 -27.31 -2.72
C ARG A 280 -15.37 -28.81 -2.49
N GLU A 281 -14.81 -29.54 -3.45
CA GLU A 281 -14.55 -30.97 -3.31
C GLU A 281 -13.67 -31.28 -2.10
N VAL A 282 -12.54 -30.57 -1.95
CA VAL A 282 -11.61 -30.74 -0.82
C VAL A 282 -12.32 -30.45 0.51
N ARG A 283 -13.12 -29.38 0.56
CA ARG A 283 -13.90 -29.00 1.74
C ARG A 283 -14.93 -30.07 2.09
N ASP A 284 -15.68 -30.57 1.12
CA ASP A 284 -16.75 -31.54 1.36
C ASP A 284 -16.18 -32.90 1.80
N GLU A 285 -15.04 -33.35 1.23
CA GLU A 285 -14.33 -34.55 1.69
C GLU A 285 -13.77 -34.40 3.12
N TYR A 286 -13.26 -33.20 3.47
CA TYR A 286 -12.85 -32.89 4.84
C TYR A 286 -14.04 -33.00 5.82
N VAL A 287 -15.15 -32.33 5.50
CA VAL A 287 -16.37 -32.34 6.31
C VAL A 287 -16.87 -33.76 6.54
N ASP A 288 -16.98 -34.57 5.48
CA ASP A 288 -17.45 -35.96 5.58
C ASP A 288 -16.50 -36.83 6.42
N THR A 289 -15.19 -36.71 6.19
CA THR A 289 -14.17 -37.49 6.92
C THR A 289 -14.19 -37.17 8.41
N ILE A 290 -14.16 -35.88 8.77
CA ILE A 290 -14.12 -35.44 10.17
C ILE A 290 -15.44 -35.70 10.88
N SER A 291 -16.59 -35.50 10.21
CA SER A 291 -17.90 -35.87 10.75
C SER A 291 -17.96 -37.37 11.11
N LYS A 292 -17.41 -38.24 10.26
CA LYS A 292 -17.31 -39.68 10.52
C LYS A 292 -16.41 -40.01 11.71
N ILE A 293 -15.27 -39.35 11.81
CA ILE A 293 -14.31 -39.54 12.91
C ILE A 293 -14.94 -39.11 14.24
N PHE A 294 -15.49 -37.91 14.34
CA PHE A 294 -16.13 -37.44 15.56
C PHE A 294 -17.29 -38.33 15.97
N PHE A 295 -18.15 -38.75 15.04
CA PHE A 295 -19.26 -39.62 15.36
C PHE A 295 -18.78 -40.96 15.94
N SER A 296 -17.78 -41.59 15.32
CA SER A 296 -17.21 -42.85 15.80
C SER A 296 -16.55 -42.68 17.17
N TYR A 297 -15.79 -41.60 17.35
CA TYR A 297 -15.14 -41.24 18.60
C TYR A 297 -16.16 -41.08 19.72
N PHE A 298 -17.12 -40.16 19.58
CA PHE A 298 -18.08 -39.85 20.63
C PHE A 298 -19.00 -41.04 20.96
N LYS A 299 -19.46 -41.78 19.95
CA LYS A 299 -20.26 -42.99 20.15
C LYS A 299 -19.50 -44.03 20.96
N THR A 300 -18.24 -44.29 20.60
CA THR A 300 -17.41 -45.29 21.27
C THR A 300 -16.98 -44.82 22.66
N TYR A 301 -16.57 -43.56 22.79
CA TYR A 301 -16.15 -42.93 24.02
C TYR A 301 -17.27 -42.94 25.06
N ALA A 302 -18.44 -42.40 24.73
CA ALA A 302 -19.58 -42.39 25.65
C ALA A 302 -20.00 -43.82 26.04
N SER A 303 -20.07 -44.75 25.08
CA SER A 303 -20.44 -46.14 25.35
C SER A 303 -19.48 -46.83 26.34
N ARG A 304 -18.16 -46.67 26.14
CA ARG A 304 -17.15 -47.25 27.04
C ARG A 304 -17.11 -46.56 28.39
N LEU A 305 -17.20 -45.23 28.40
CA LEU A 305 -17.13 -44.42 29.60
C LEU A 305 -18.28 -44.74 30.55
N PHE A 306 -19.52 -44.83 30.05
CA PHE A 306 -20.65 -45.17 30.91
C PHE A 306 -20.70 -46.64 31.36
N ARG A 307 -19.87 -47.54 30.83
CA ARG A 307 -19.71 -48.89 31.42
C ARG A 307 -18.96 -48.86 32.75
N LEU A 308 -18.25 -47.77 33.04
CA LEU A 308 -17.52 -47.53 34.29
C LEU A 308 -18.41 -46.92 35.39
N GLN A 309 -19.71 -46.75 35.12
CA GLN A 309 -20.66 -46.27 36.12
C GLN A 309 -20.70 -47.22 37.32
N LEU A 310 -20.77 -46.65 38.53
CA LEU A 310 -20.99 -47.38 39.77
C LEU A 310 -22.30 -48.18 39.72
N SER A 311 -22.27 -49.41 40.22
CA SER A 311 -23.43 -50.30 40.30
C SER A 311 -24.45 -49.91 41.37
N ASP A 312 -24.02 -49.17 42.40
CA ASP A 312 -24.86 -48.67 43.50
C ASP A 312 -25.58 -47.35 43.14
N ALA A 313 -26.10 -47.25 41.92
CA ALA A 313 -26.87 -46.08 41.49
C ALA A 313 -28.21 -45.98 42.25
N ALA A 314 -28.66 -44.76 42.53
CA ALA A 314 -29.97 -44.50 43.14
C ALA A 314 -31.09 -45.14 42.30
N THR A 315 -31.95 -45.89 42.97
CA THR A 315 -33.11 -46.56 42.39
C THR A 315 -34.40 -45.81 42.72
N LYS A 316 -35.49 -46.07 41.99
CA LYS A 316 -36.81 -45.47 42.25
C LYS A 316 -37.33 -45.71 43.68
N ASP A 317 -36.84 -46.76 44.32
CA ASP A 317 -37.22 -47.17 45.67
C ASP A 317 -36.32 -46.56 46.76
N ASP A 318 -35.33 -45.74 46.39
CA ASP A 318 -34.49 -45.03 47.36
C ASP A 318 -35.15 -43.73 47.80
N LEU A 319 -35.43 -43.64 49.10
CA LEU A 319 -36.05 -42.49 49.76
C LEU A 319 -35.04 -41.79 50.66
N LEU A 320 -35.03 -40.46 50.61
CA LEU A 320 -34.20 -39.62 51.46
C LEU A 320 -34.78 -39.63 52.87
N GLY A 321 -34.01 -40.09 53.86
CA GLY A 321 -34.46 -40.19 55.25
C GLY A 321 -35.32 -41.41 55.57
N ALA A 322 -35.34 -42.44 54.72
CA ALA A 322 -35.87 -43.74 55.14
C ALA A 322 -34.99 -44.29 56.27
N GLU A 323 -35.57 -44.54 57.44
CA GLU A 323 -34.92 -45.33 58.48
C GLU A 323 -34.56 -46.70 57.89
N ASP A 324 -33.33 -47.17 58.12
CA ASP A 324 -32.87 -48.52 57.76
C ASP A 324 -33.71 -49.55 58.55
N THR A 325 -34.95 -49.74 58.14
CA THR A 325 -35.75 -50.88 58.56
C THR A 325 -35.17 -52.07 57.84
N VAL A 326 -34.21 -52.72 58.50
CA VAL A 326 -33.74 -54.06 58.15
C VAL A 326 -34.94 -54.99 58.28
N LYS A 327 -35.78 -55.05 57.25
CA LYS A 327 -36.82 -56.06 57.15
C LYS A 327 -36.10 -57.38 57.01
N ALA A 328 -36.00 -58.10 58.12
CA ALA A 328 -35.54 -59.48 58.17
C ALA A 328 -36.44 -60.33 57.26
N THR A 329 -35.96 -60.61 56.04
CA THR A 329 -36.63 -61.49 55.09
C THR A 329 -35.83 -62.77 54.90
N GLY A 330 -36.39 -63.88 55.40
CA GLY A 330 -36.30 -65.22 54.83
C GLY A 330 -34.95 -65.97 54.90
N PHE A 331 -34.97 -67.13 55.56
CA PHE A 331 -33.86 -68.06 55.80
C PHE A 331 -33.18 -68.73 54.57
N PHE A 332 -33.33 -68.20 53.33
CA PHE A 332 -32.77 -68.83 52.12
C PHE A 332 -32.33 -67.84 51.02
N SER A 333 -31.71 -66.72 51.36
CA SER A 333 -31.09 -65.84 50.35
C SER A 333 -29.62 -65.58 50.66
N SER A 334 -28.77 -65.84 49.68
CA SER A 334 -27.34 -65.52 49.71
C SER A 334 -27.10 -64.08 50.18
N LYS A 335 -26.21 -63.93 51.17
CA LYS A 335 -25.71 -62.67 51.76
C LYS A 335 -26.21 -61.40 51.03
N PRO A 336 -27.18 -60.65 51.56
CA PRO A 336 -27.52 -59.35 50.99
C PRO A 336 -26.27 -58.46 51.11
N GLN A 337 -25.75 -58.02 49.97
CA GLN A 337 -24.81 -56.90 49.92
C GLN A 337 -25.50 -55.73 50.61
N VAL A 338 -24.98 -55.33 51.78
CA VAL A 338 -25.48 -54.17 52.52
C VAL A 338 -25.13 -52.93 51.68
N ARG A 339 -26.06 -52.52 50.83
CA ARG A 339 -25.98 -51.27 50.09
C ARG A 339 -26.04 -50.14 51.12
N ASN A 340 -24.99 -49.31 51.17
CA ASN A 340 -24.94 -48.17 52.10
C ASN A 340 -25.87 -47.05 51.59
N ARG A 341 -27.18 -47.18 51.86
CA ARG A 341 -28.23 -46.28 51.36
C ARG A 341 -28.04 -44.83 51.81
N ALA A 342 -27.40 -44.61 52.95
CA ALA A 342 -27.13 -43.29 53.52
C ALA A 342 -26.22 -42.40 52.65
N THR A 343 -25.35 -42.97 51.82
CA THR A 343 -24.38 -42.20 51.00
C THR A 343 -24.87 -41.91 49.58
N VAL A 344 -26.03 -42.43 49.19
CA VAL A 344 -26.57 -42.29 47.82
C VAL A 344 -26.94 -40.83 47.51
N PHE A 345 -27.38 -40.07 48.52
CA PHE A 345 -27.74 -38.66 48.42
C PHE A 345 -26.80 -37.73 49.20
N SER A 346 -25.58 -38.18 49.54
CA SER A 346 -24.59 -37.30 50.16
C SER A 346 -23.86 -36.46 49.11
N LEU A 347 -23.68 -35.16 49.39
CA LEU A 347 -22.97 -34.24 48.48
C LEU A 347 -21.45 -34.50 48.48
N GLY A 348 -20.85 -34.85 49.62
CA GLY A 348 -19.45 -35.28 49.72
C GLY A 348 -18.47 -34.38 48.93
N THR A 349 -17.60 -35.00 48.14
CA THR A 349 -16.66 -34.30 47.24
C THR A 349 -17.26 -33.98 45.86
N ARG A 350 -18.56 -34.17 45.64
CA ARG A 350 -19.20 -34.06 44.31
C ARG A 350 -19.28 -32.62 43.80
N GLU A 351 -19.21 -31.65 44.71
CA GLU A 351 -19.19 -30.21 44.40
C GLU A 351 -17.91 -29.76 43.68
N SER A 352 -16.80 -30.51 43.81
CA SER A 352 -15.54 -30.17 43.15
C SER A 352 -15.68 -30.15 41.62
N LEU A 353 -16.62 -30.94 41.08
CA LEU A 353 -16.94 -31.02 39.65
C LEU A 353 -17.40 -29.70 39.04
N LEU A 354 -17.98 -28.80 39.84
CA LEU A 354 -18.44 -27.49 39.39
C LEU A 354 -17.37 -26.40 39.50
N SER A 355 -16.28 -26.68 40.20
CA SER A 355 -15.18 -25.74 40.46
C SER A 355 -13.87 -26.28 39.91
N PHE A 356 -13.04 -26.86 40.77
CA PHE A 356 -11.68 -27.29 40.43
C PHE A 356 -11.65 -28.37 39.35
N ASP A 357 -12.62 -29.28 39.38
CA ASP A 357 -12.67 -30.41 38.46
C ASP A 357 -13.40 -30.11 37.16
N LEU A 358 -13.93 -28.91 36.94
CA LEU A 358 -14.71 -28.58 35.74
C LEU A 358 -13.92 -28.81 34.44
N LEU A 359 -12.61 -28.52 34.46
CA LEU A 359 -11.66 -28.64 33.34
C LEU A 359 -10.61 -29.75 33.55
N SER A 360 -10.73 -30.58 34.58
CA SER A 360 -9.83 -31.71 34.82
C SER A 360 -9.73 -32.64 33.59
N PRO A 361 -8.60 -33.35 33.38
CA PRO A 361 -8.40 -34.21 32.21
C PRO A 361 -9.55 -35.20 31.96
N LEU A 362 -9.74 -35.57 30.70
CA LEU A 362 -10.75 -36.54 30.31
C LEU A 362 -10.49 -37.92 30.92
N ILE A 363 -11.55 -38.61 31.31
CA ILE A 363 -11.46 -39.97 31.84
C ILE A 363 -11.09 -40.90 30.68
N VAL A 364 -9.91 -41.52 30.74
CA VAL A 364 -9.46 -42.48 29.74
C VAL A 364 -10.10 -43.84 30.04
N PRO A 365 -11.08 -44.33 29.24
CA PRO A 365 -11.87 -45.49 29.64
C PRO A 365 -11.05 -46.77 29.81
N HIS A 366 -9.98 -46.92 29.03
CA HIS A 366 -9.11 -48.10 29.13
C HIS A 366 -8.26 -48.10 30.41
N ALA A 367 -7.69 -46.96 30.79
CA ALA A 367 -6.87 -46.83 31.99
C ALA A 367 -7.73 -47.03 33.25
N ALA A 368 -8.89 -46.38 33.32
CA ALA A 368 -9.83 -46.54 34.42
C ALA A 368 -10.35 -47.97 34.54
N GLN A 369 -10.59 -48.65 33.42
CA GLN A 369 -10.99 -50.07 33.43
C GLN A 369 -9.88 -50.97 33.99
N GLN A 370 -8.60 -50.71 33.67
CA GLN A 370 -7.46 -51.46 34.21
C GLN A 370 -7.27 -51.20 35.71
N ALA A 371 -7.46 -49.95 36.15
CA ALA A 371 -7.40 -49.57 37.55
C ALA A 371 -8.63 -50.03 38.37
N ASN A 372 -9.63 -50.64 37.71
CA ASN A 372 -10.91 -51.03 38.29
C ASN A 372 -11.65 -49.87 38.97
N GLU A 373 -11.46 -48.66 38.43
CA GLU A 373 -12.11 -47.45 38.91
C GLU A 373 -13.56 -47.37 38.43
N ARG A 374 -14.44 -46.91 39.32
CA ARG A 374 -15.85 -46.72 39.04
C ARG A 374 -16.24 -45.29 39.39
N PHE A 375 -17.10 -44.69 38.58
CA PHE A 375 -17.45 -43.27 38.71
C PHE A 375 -18.95 -43.06 38.90
N GLN A 376 -19.28 -41.94 39.53
CA GLN A 376 -20.65 -41.43 39.61
C GLN A 376 -21.10 -40.90 38.24
N PHE A 377 -22.42 -40.84 38.04
CA PHE A 377 -23.00 -40.48 36.74
C PHE A 377 -22.56 -39.08 36.27
N GLU A 378 -22.57 -38.09 37.16
CA GLU A 378 -22.22 -36.72 36.84
C GLU A 378 -20.75 -36.56 36.45
N SER A 379 -19.82 -37.36 37.00
CA SER A 379 -18.40 -37.34 36.61
C SER A 379 -18.22 -37.85 35.17
N LEU A 380 -18.96 -38.91 34.81
CA LEU A 380 -18.98 -39.45 33.45
C LEU A 380 -19.65 -38.47 32.48
N PHE A 381 -20.79 -37.91 32.87
CA PHE A 381 -21.50 -36.89 32.10
C PHE A 381 -20.61 -35.66 31.86
N ARG A 382 -19.96 -35.16 32.91
CA ARG A 382 -18.98 -34.07 32.85
C ARG A 382 -17.89 -34.36 31.82
N SER A 383 -17.28 -35.55 31.86
CA SER A 383 -16.21 -35.89 30.92
C SER A 383 -16.70 -35.99 29.47
N VAL A 384 -17.92 -36.48 29.22
CA VAL A 384 -18.52 -36.44 27.87
C VAL A 384 -18.77 -35.01 27.39
N GLN A 385 -19.37 -34.16 28.23
CA GLN A 385 -19.68 -32.78 27.88
C GLN A 385 -18.40 -31.97 27.65
N TYR A 386 -17.40 -32.11 28.51
CA TYR A 386 -16.13 -31.42 28.34
C TYR A 386 -15.41 -31.87 27.07
N ALA A 387 -15.39 -33.18 26.77
CA ALA A 387 -14.83 -33.68 25.52
C ALA A 387 -15.54 -33.06 24.31
N LEU A 388 -16.88 -32.98 24.33
CA LEU A 388 -17.65 -32.36 23.28
C LEU A 388 -17.29 -30.88 23.12
N VAL A 389 -17.20 -30.16 24.24
CA VAL A 389 -16.86 -28.73 24.24
C VAL A 389 -15.48 -28.48 23.65
N ASP A 390 -14.49 -29.26 24.08
CA ASP A 390 -13.11 -29.06 23.69
C ASP A 390 -12.86 -29.38 22.21
N HIS A 391 -13.37 -30.52 21.73
CA HIS A 391 -13.25 -30.89 20.32
C HIS A 391 -14.03 -29.92 19.42
N SER A 392 -15.20 -29.46 19.86
CA SER A 392 -15.96 -28.43 19.14
C SER A 392 -15.20 -27.11 19.04
N SER A 393 -14.50 -26.73 20.11
CA SER A 393 -13.71 -25.49 20.16
C SER A 393 -12.57 -25.53 19.14
N HIS A 394 -11.79 -26.60 19.17
CA HIS A 394 -10.69 -26.80 18.24
C HIS A 394 -11.17 -26.85 16.79
N GLU A 395 -12.26 -27.57 16.53
CA GLU A 395 -12.79 -27.72 15.18
C GLU A 395 -13.36 -26.42 14.63
N PHE A 396 -14.09 -25.64 15.44
CA PHE A 396 -14.65 -24.36 15.00
C PHE A 396 -13.55 -23.37 14.63
N LEU A 397 -12.49 -23.29 15.44
CA LEU A 397 -11.33 -22.45 15.15
C LEU A 397 -10.59 -22.91 13.89
N PHE A 398 -10.34 -24.21 13.76
CA PHE A 398 -9.69 -24.77 12.56
C PHE A 398 -10.49 -24.45 11.29
N ILE A 399 -11.80 -24.69 11.30
CA ILE A 399 -12.67 -24.45 10.16
C ILE A 399 -12.66 -22.97 9.76
N SER A 400 -12.84 -22.10 10.76
CA SER A 400 -12.91 -20.65 10.52
C SER A 400 -11.61 -20.15 9.90
N ASP A 401 -10.48 -20.67 10.37
CA ASP A 401 -9.16 -20.30 9.86
C ASP A 401 -8.89 -20.96 8.50
N PHE A 402 -8.76 -22.29 8.43
CA PHE A 402 -8.36 -23.00 7.22
C PHE A 402 -9.27 -22.72 6.01
N PHE A 403 -10.60 -22.69 6.20
CA PHE A 403 -11.56 -22.43 5.12
C PHE A 403 -11.88 -20.95 4.90
N MET A 404 -11.28 -20.03 5.67
CA MET A 404 -11.47 -18.58 5.54
C MET A 404 -12.96 -18.18 5.68
N VAL A 405 -13.70 -18.83 6.58
CA VAL A 405 -15.14 -18.59 6.79
C VAL A 405 -15.41 -17.92 8.14
N SER A 406 -16.36 -17.00 8.17
CA SER A 406 -16.76 -16.28 9.38
C SER A 406 -18.28 -16.16 9.50
N GLY A 407 -18.78 -15.94 10.71
CA GLY A 407 -20.20 -15.74 10.98
C GLY A 407 -21.04 -16.96 10.61
N GLN A 408 -22.13 -16.75 9.87
CA GLN A 408 -23.12 -17.79 9.56
C GLN A 408 -22.53 -18.96 8.74
N ALA A 409 -21.64 -18.68 7.79
CA ALA A 409 -21.02 -19.72 6.97
C ALA A 409 -20.14 -20.68 7.81
N ALA A 410 -19.43 -20.16 8.82
CA ALA A 410 -18.66 -20.97 9.75
C ALA A 410 -19.57 -21.86 10.61
N ILE A 411 -20.70 -21.31 11.07
CA ILE A 411 -21.71 -22.06 11.85
C ILE A 411 -22.31 -23.20 11.02
N GLU A 412 -22.63 -22.96 9.75
CA GLU A 412 -23.17 -23.98 8.85
C GLU A 412 -22.18 -25.10 8.59
N LEU A 413 -20.92 -24.78 8.29
CA LEU A 413 -19.88 -25.79 8.06
C LEU A 413 -19.62 -26.62 9.32
N PHE A 414 -19.52 -25.95 10.47
CA PHE A 414 -19.38 -26.62 11.76
C PHE A 414 -20.57 -27.54 12.06
N SER A 415 -21.79 -27.09 11.75
CA SER A 415 -23.01 -27.89 11.96
C SER A 415 -22.99 -29.16 11.11
N GLN A 416 -22.53 -29.11 9.86
CA GLN A 416 -22.38 -30.30 9.01
C GLN A 416 -21.42 -31.33 9.63
N ILE A 417 -20.36 -30.86 10.29
CA ILE A 417 -19.37 -31.73 10.93
C ILE A 417 -19.91 -32.33 12.24
N MET A 418 -20.38 -31.47 13.16
CA MET A 418 -20.63 -31.86 14.55
C MET A 418 -22.06 -32.33 14.82
N MET A 419 -23.05 -31.97 14.00
CA MET A 419 -24.46 -32.20 14.34
C MET A 419 -24.81 -33.68 14.48
N ARG A 420 -24.20 -34.56 13.67
CA ARG A 420 -24.41 -36.01 13.76
C ARG A 420 -23.92 -36.57 15.11
N SER A 421 -22.75 -36.10 15.56
CA SER A 421 -22.14 -36.49 16.84
C SER A 421 -22.97 -35.97 18.02
N ILE A 422 -23.35 -34.69 17.98
CA ILE A 422 -24.18 -34.05 18.99
C ILE A 422 -25.51 -34.80 19.14
N THR A 423 -26.19 -35.10 18.02
CA THR A 423 -27.47 -35.82 18.04
C THR A 423 -27.33 -37.22 18.65
N CYS A 424 -26.25 -37.94 18.32
CA CYS A 424 -25.96 -39.24 18.92
C CYS A 424 -25.74 -39.16 20.44
N LEU A 425 -24.98 -38.15 20.89
CA LEU A 425 -24.74 -37.94 22.32
C LEU A 425 -25.99 -37.51 23.06
N LEU A 426 -26.81 -36.63 22.48
CA LEU A 426 -28.09 -36.20 23.03
C LEU A 426 -29.00 -37.40 23.32
N LYS A 427 -29.16 -38.28 22.34
CA LYS A 427 -29.96 -39.51 22.50
C LYS A 427 -29.40 -40.42 23.59
N SER A 428 -28.08 -40.63 23.63
CA SER A 428 -27.47 -41.45 24.68
C SER A 428 -27.60 -40.82 26.07
N CYS A 429 -27.54 -39.48 26.18
CA CYS A 429 -27.76 -38.78 27.44
C CYS A 429 -29.22 -38.89 27.87
N GLU A 430 -30.18 -38.74 26.97
CA GLU A 430 -31.62 -38.85 27.25
C GLU A 430 -31.96 -40.20 27.88
N GLU A 431 -31.55 -41.31 27.26
CA GLU A 431 -31.77 -42.67 27.77
C GLU A 431 -31.23 -42.85 29.20
N ARG A 432 -30.06 -42.26 29.49
CA ARG A 432 -29.41 -42.38 30.81
C ARG A 432 -29.97 -41.44 31.86
N ILE A 433 -30.34 -40.22 31.48
CA ILE A 433 -31.00 -39.24 32.36
C ILE A 433 -32.36 -39.76 32.79
N LEU A 434 -33.12 -40.37 31.87
CA LEU A 434 -34.40 -40.99 32.20
C LEU A 434 -34.25 -42.11 33.24
N ALA A 435 -33.21 -42.93 33.11
CA ALA A 435 -32.90 -44.03 34.03
C ALA A 435 -32.27 -43.60 35.38
N ASN A 436 -31.82 -42.34 35.51
CA ASN A 436 -31.18 -41.83 36.74
C ASN A 436 -32.23 -41.29 37.73
N TYR A 437 -32.12 -41.68 39.00
CA TYR A 437 -32.99 -41.25 40.11
C TYR A 437 -32.25 -40.45 41.18
N ASP A 438 -30.95 -40.19 41.03
CA ASP A 438 -30.17 -39.34 41.93
C ASP A 438 -30.43 -37.86 41.62
N ALA A 439 -31.21 -37.19 42.47
CA ALA A 439 -31.54 -35.78 42.31
C ALA A 439 -30.32 -34.85 42.38
N ILE A 440 -29.30 -35.19 43.19
CA ILE A 440 -28.07 -34.40 43.29
C ILE A 440 -27.27 -34.55 41.99
N SER A 441 -27.13 -35.78 41.49
CA SER A 441 -26.48 -36.06 40.21
C SER A 441 -27.12 -35.28 39.06
N LEU A 442 -28.46 -35.30 38.99
CA LEU A 442 -29.20 -34.58 37.96
C LEU A 442 -29.05 -33.05 38.08
N TYR A 443 -29.06 -32.51 39.31
CA TYR A 443 -28.83 -31.09 39.54
C TYR A 443 -27.40 -30.66 39.15
N LEU A 444 -26.39 -31.45 39.54
CA LEU A 444 -25.01 -31.22 39.12
C LEU A 444 -24.87 -31.24 37.59
N CYS A 445 -25.55 -32.14 36.89
CA CYS A 445 -25.60 -32.15 35.43
C CYS A 445 -26.19 -30.85 34.84
N ILE A 446 -27.22 -30.27 35.46
CA ILE A 446 -27.80 -28.98 35.04
C ILE A 446 -26.76 -27.87 35.20
N CYS A 447 -26.11 -27.80 36.36
CA CYS A 447 -25.07 -26.81 36.63
C CYS A 447 -23.89 -26.95 35.67
N LEU A 448 -23.47 -28.19 35.34
CA LEU A 448 -22.44 -28.46 34.35
C LEU A 448 -22.85 -27.96 32.95
N CYS A 449 -24.08 -28.19 32.53
CA CYS A 449 -24.58 -27.66 31.25
C CYS A 449 -24.52 -26.13 31.20
N ALA A 450 -24.92 -25.45 32.28
CA ALA A 450 -24.83 -23.99 32.37
C ALA A 450 -23.37 -23.51 32.28
N LYS A 451 -22.46 -24.13 33.03
CA LYS A 451 -21.03 -23.79 33.02
C LYS A 451 -20.36 -24.05 31.67
N TYR A 452 -20.69 -25.13 30.99
CA TYR A 452 -20.18 -25.39 29.65
C TYR A 452 -20.79 -24.46 28.59
N SER A 453 -22.04 -24.01 28.76
CA SER A 453 -22.61 -22.96 27.93
C SER A 453 -21.88 -21.62 28.11
N GLU A 454 -21.58 -21.21 29.34
CA GLU A 454 -20.76 -20.02 29.63
C GLU A 454 -19.37 -20.13 28.98
N LEU A 455 -18.68 -21.26 29.18
CA LEU A 455 -17.35 -21.52 28.60
C LEU A 455 -17.37 -21.47 27.06
N MET A 456 -18.44 -21.93 26.42
CA MET A 456 -18.58 -21.88 24.96
C MET A 456 -18.75 -20.46 24.44
N VAL A 457 -19.47 -19.61 25.18
CA VAL A 457 -19.62 -18.19 24.86
C VAL A 457 -18.27 -17.49 25.01
N GLU A 458 -17.52 -17.75 26.08
CA GLU A 458 -16.17 -17.23 26.28
C GLU A 458 -15.21 -17.64 25.15
N ARG A 459 -15.32 -18.88 24.67
CA ARG A 459 -14.54 -19.40 23.53
C ARG A 459 -15.05 -18.95 22.15
N GLY A 460 -16.18 -18.22 22.09
CA GLY A 460 -16.74 -17.69 20.84
C GLY A 460 -17.35 -18.74 19.91
N ILE A 461 -17.93 -19.82 20.44
CA ILE A 461 -18.50 -20.93 19.65
C ILE A 461 -20.05 -20.91 19.72
N PRO A 462 -20.73 -20.19 18.82
CA PRO A 462 -22.18 -20.01 18.87
C PRO A 462 -22.99 -21.26 18.46
N ALA A 463 -22.38 -22.21 17.74
CA ALA A 463 -23.10 -23.29 17.07
C ALA A 463 -23.64 -24.41 18.00
N MET A 464 -23.18 -24.46 19.26
CA MET A 464 -23.50 -25.55 20.20
C MET A 464 -24.62 -25.25 21.20
N ASP A 465 -25.08 -23.99 21.27
CA ASP A 465 -26.03 -23.52 22.28
C ASP A 465 -27.36 -24.29 22.28
N GLY A 466 -27.86 -24.65 21.09
CA GLY A 466 -29.08 -25.45 20.95
C GLY A 466 -28.98 -26.87 21.55
N GLY A 467 -27.79 -27.48 21.53
CA GLY A 467 -27.55 -28.80 22.12
C GLY A 467 -27.59 -28.76 23.64
N CYS A 468 -26.84 -27.84 24.25
CA CYS A 468 -26.82 -27.65 25.71
C CYS A 468 -28.21 -27.29 26.24
N LYS A 469 -28.94 -26.39 25.57
CA LYS A 469 -30.33 -26.02 25.93
C LYS A 469 -31.26 -27.23 25.95
N LYS A 470 -31.18 -28.12 24.95
CA LYS A 470 -31.99 -29.36 24.93
C LYS A 470 -31.67 -30.26 26.13
N ILE A 471 -30.40 -30.42 26.49
CA ILE A 471 -30.02 -31.23 27.66
C ILE A 471 -30.54 -30.62 28.95
N THR A 472 -30.39 -29.30 29.12
CA THR A 472 -30.91 -28.57 30.29
C THR A 472 -32.43 -28.73 30.41
N THR A 473 -33.18 -28.63 29.30
CA THR A 473 -34.63 -28.86 29.31
C THR A 473 -35.00 -30.30 29.68
N MET A 474 -34.27 -31.30 29.15
CA MET A 474 -34.51 -32.72 29.50
C MET A 474 -34.26 -32.99 30.99
N LEU A 475 -33.17 -32.43 31.54
CA LEU A 475 -32.86 -32.53 32.97
C LEU A 475 -33.92 -31.81 33.82
N GLY A 476 -34.33 -30.60 33.43
CA GLY A 476 -35.37 -29.82 34.12
C GLY A 476 -36.72 -30.55 34.17
N ASN A 477 -37.11 -31.23 33.07
CA ASN A 477 -38.35 -32.01 33.03
C ASN A 477 -38.40 -33.15 34.07
N LYS A 478 -37.26 -33.64 34.57
CA LYS A 478 -37.22 -34.63 35.66
C LYS A 478 -37.58 -34.02 37.03
N PHE A 479 -37.34 -32.72 37.22
CA PHE A 479 -37.73 -31.98 38.42
C PHE A 479 -39.15 -31.41 38.34
N VAL A 480 -39.66 -31.16 37.13
CA VAL A 480 -41.00 -30.59 36.89
C VAL A 480 -42.09 -31.67 36.76
N ARG A 481 -41.74 -32.95 36.53
CA ARG A 481 -42.72 -34.06 36.48
C ARG A 481 -43.01 -34.68 37.87
N LYS A 482 -43.78 -33.97 38.68
CA LYS A 482 -45.12 -34.34 39.18
C LYS A 482 -45.60 -33.31 40.19
#